data_AF-A0A833LKV1-F1
#
_entry.id   AF-A0A833LKV1-F1
#
_cell.length_a   1.000
_cell.length_b   1.000
_cell.length_c   1.000
_cell.angle_alpha   90.00
_cell.angle_beta   90.00
_cell.angle_gamma   90.00
#
_symmetry.space_group_name_H-M   'P 1'
#
loop_
_entity.id
_entity.type
_entity.pdbx_description
1 polymer ?
#
loop_
_entity_poly.entity_id
_entity_poly.type
_entity_poly.pdbx_seq_one_letter_code
_entity_poly.pdbx_strand_id
1 'polypeptide(L)'
;VNIANIDNLGNVHPDTMWWHHTLGNVKERPFSQIWSDLSDPIMAGLRHRPRAIGGRCASCDYRAICGGNTRVRAMRITGDPWAEDPGCYLSDAEIGLLGPRARVTVTPYRGLRHEPHASG
;
A
#
# COMPACT_ATOMS: atom_id res chain seq x y z
N VAL A 1 -8.17 2.09 7.05
CA VAL A 1 -8.61 0.93 6.25
C VAL A 1 -9.82 0.33 6.94
N ASN A 2 -10.85 -0.06 6.18
CA ASN A 2 -12.17 -0.42 6.73
C ASN A 2 -12.60 -1.86 6.36
N ILE A 3 -11.80 -2.57 5.55
CA ILE A 3 -12.03 -3.95 5.15
C ILE A 3 -10.84 -4.74 5.68
N ALA A 4 -11.07 -5.88 6.29
CA ALA A 4 -10.02 -6.82 6.69
C ALA A 4 -10.14 -8.10 5.87
N ASN A 5 -9.04 -8.82 5.70
CA ASN A 5 -9.06 -10.18 5.16
C ASN A 5 -8.56 -11.15 6.24
N ILE A 6 -9.27 -12.26 6.44
CA ILE A 6 -8.82 -13.35 7.32
C ILE A 6 -8.67 -14.58 6.43
N ASP A 7 -7.45 -15.09 6.29
CA ASP A 7 -7.17 -16.23 5.42
C ASP A 7 -7.67 -17.55 6.01
N ASN A 8 -7.53 -18.64 5.24
CA ASN A 8 -7.95 -19.98 5.67
C ASN A 8 -7.11 -20.57 6.83
N LEU A 9 -5.97 -19.97 7.14
CA LEU A 9 -5.13 -20.34 8.28
C LEU A 9 -5.45 -19.53 9.54
N GLY A 10 -6.27 -18.48 9.42
CA GLY A 10 -6.68 -17.57 10.48
C GLY A 10 -5.83 -16.29 10.56
N ASN A 11 -4.90 -16.07 9.61
CA ASN A 11 -4.07 -14.86 9.58
C ASN A 11 -4.91 -13.67 9.13
N VAL A 12 -4.74 -12.54 9.82
CA VAL A 12 -5.41 -11.27 9.53
C VAL A 12 -4.49 -10.42 8.68
N HIS A 13 -5.00 -9.93 7.56
CA HIS A 13 -4.33 -9.05 6.62
C HIS A 13 -5.09 -7.72 6.46
N PRO A 14 -4.39 -6.62 6.12
CA PRO A 14 -5.03 -5.32 5.91
C PRO A 14 -6.14 -5.32 4.85
N ASP A 15 -6.03 -6.11 3.78
CA ASP A 15 -7.09 -6.42 2.82
C ASP A 15 -6.71 -7.67 2.01
N THR A 16 -7.51 -8.03 1.01
CA THR A 16 -7.32 -9.24 0.18
C THR A 16 -6.06 -9.21 -0.70
N MET A 17 -5.39 -8.06 -0.86
CA MET A 17 -4.17 -7.93 -1.63
C MET A 17 -2.91 -8.00 -0.76
N TRP A 18 -3.04 -7.91 0.56
CA TRP A 18 -1.91 -7.91 1.51
C TRP A 18 -1.57 -9.29 2.09
N TRP A 19 -1.74 -10.38 1.34
CA TRP A 19 -1.47 -11.75 1.81
C TRP A 19 -0.03 -11.99 2.32
N HIS A 20 0.91 -11.11 1.99
CA HIS A 20 2.29 -11.16 2.42
C HIS A 20 2.58 -10.35 3.70
N HIS A 21 1.59 -9.64 4.23
CA HIS A 21 1.71 -8.83 5.44
C HIS A 21 0.67 -9.28 6.45
N THR A 22 1.10 -10.03 7.46
CA THR A 22 0.23 -10.58 8.50
C THR A 22 0.25 -9.68 9.73
N LEU A 23 -0.93 -9.24 10.18
CA LEU A 23 -1.11 -8.42 11.39
C LEU A 23 -1.24 -9.27 12.67
N GLY A 24 -1.51 -10.57 12.53
CA GLY A 24 -1.70 -11.53 13.62
C GLY A 24 -2.62 -12.66 13.21
N ASN A 25 -2.92 -13.58 14.14
CA ASN A 25 -3.79 -14.72 13.88
C ASN A 25 -4.96 -14.78 14.89
N VAL A 26 -6.18 -15.02 14.41
CA VAL A 26 -7.40 -15.06 15.25
C VAL A 26 -7.44 -16.28 16.19
N LYS A 27 -6.61 -17.30 15.95
CA LYS A 27 -6.44 -18.44 16.85
C LYS A 27 -5.60 -18.09 18.09
N GLU A 28 -4.87 -16.99 18.05
CA GLU A 28 -3.94 -16.56 19.11
C GLU A 28 -4.49 -15.39 19.93
N ARG A 29 -5.10 -14.40 19.27
CA ARG A 29 -5.70 -13.23 19.93
C ARG A 29 -7.01 -12.80 19.27
N PRO A 30 -7.96 -12.18 20.00
CA PRO A 30 -9.22 -11.73 19.43
C PRO A 30 -9.03 -10.78 18.24
N PHE A 31 -9.84 -10.95 17.19
CA PHE A 31 -9.78 -10.09 15.99
C PHE A 31 -9.85 -8.60 16.31
N SER A 32 -10.69 -8.21 17.29
CA SER A 32 -10.83 -6.80 17.70
C SER A 32 -9.49 -6.22 18.15
N GLN A 33 -8.69 -6.97 18.90
CA GLN A 33 -7.36 -6.55 19.36
C GLN A 33 -6.38 -6.47 18.18
N ILE A 34 -6.37 -7.48 17.30
CA ILE A 34 -5.52 -7.46 16.08
C ILE A 34 -5.83 -6.24 15.23
N TRP A 35 -7.12 -6.00 14.96
CA TRP A 35 -7.54 -4.99 14.03
C TRP A 35 -7.33 -3.58 14.57
N SER A 36 -7.51 -3.36 15.87
CA SER A 36 -7.29 -2.05 16.50
C SER A 36 -5.82 -1.73 16.76
N ASP A 37 -4.92 -2.70 16.67
CA ASP A 37 -3.50 -2.54 16.95
C ASP A 37 -2.80 -1.69 15.87
N LEU A 38 -2.18 -0.58 16.31
CA LEU A 38 -1.45 0.36 15.45
C LEU A 38 0.06 0.33 15.70
N SER A 39 0.56 -0.67 16.43
CA SER A 39 2.01 -0.88 16.55
C SER A 39 2.64 -1.29 15.22
N ASP A 40 1.85 -1.90 14.32
CA ASP A 40 2.26 -2.20 12.95
C ASP A 40 2.28 -0.91 12.09
N PRO A 41 3.42 -0.55 11.47
CA PRO A 41 3.57 0.70 10.73
C PRO A 41 2.72 0.74 9.44
N ILE A 42 2.49 -0.42 8.80
CA ILE A 42 1.60 -0.51 7.63
C ILE A 42 0.17 -0.21 8.09
N MET A 43 -0.28 -0.85 9.16
CA MET A 43 -1.63 -0.66 9.68
C MET A 43 -1.86 0.78 10.15
N ALA A 44 -0.91 1.36 10.89
CA ALA A 44 -0.94 2.75 11.31
C ALA A 44 -1.07 3.71 10.10
N GLY A 45 -0.22 3.55 9.09
CA GLY A 45 -0.28 4.39 7.89
C GLY A 45 -1.54 4.16 7.04
N LEU A 46 -2.07 2.94 6.99
CA LEU A 46 -3.33 2.63 6.29
C LEU A 46 -4.57 3.24 6.97
N ARG A 47 -4.51 3.47 8.28
CA ARG A 47 -5.52 4.21 9.05
C ARG A 47 -5.34 5.72 9.04
N HIS A 48 -4.14 6.22 8.76
CA HIS A 48 -3.88 7.66 8.67
C HIS A 48 -4.77 8.34 7.59
N ARG A 49 -5.26 9.54 7.92
CA ARG A 49 -6.18 10.33 7.09
C ARG A 49 -5.81 11.83 7.15
N PRO A 50 -5.50 12.47 6.01
CA PRO A 50 -5.19 11.86 4.72
C PRO A 50 -3.89 11.04 4.82
N ARG A 51 -3.78 9.90 4.11
CA ARG A 51 -2.53 9.10 4.14
C ARG A 51 -1.35 9.95 3.70
N ALA A 52 -0.22 9.86 4.39
CA ALA A 52 1.03 10.49 3.99
C ALA A 52 1.60 9.70 2.82
N ILE A 53 1.55 10.27 1.61
CA ILE A 53 1.97 9.61 0.37
C ILE A 53 2.91 10.58 -0.34
N GLY A 54 4.06 10.07 -0.77
CA GLY A 54 5.09 10.81 -1.48
C GLY A 54 4.91 10.84 -3.00
N GLY A 55 6.00 11.15 -3.70
CA GLY A 55 6.04 11.24 -5.15
C GLY A 55 5.06 12.26 -5.72
N ARG A 56 4.56 12.02 -6.94
CA ARG A 56 3.56 12.90 -7.57
C ARG A 56 2.23 12.96 -6.80
N CYS A 57 1.91 11.91 -6.05
CA CYS A 57 0.65 11.80 -5.32
C CYS A 57 0.55 12.79 -4.14
N ALA A 58 1.68 13.27 -3.63
CA ALA A 58 1.73 14.24 -2.53
C ALA A 58 1.00 15.56 -2.88
N SER A 59 1.10 15.98 -4.15
CA SER A 59 0.58 17.23 -4.69
C SER A 59 -0.50 17.02 -5.76
N CYS A 60 -1.09 15.82 -5.83
CA CYS A 60 -2.12 15.47 -6.82
C CYS A 60 -3.50 16.03 -6.41
N ASP A 61 -4.17 16.71 -7.34
CA ASP A 61 -5.51 17.29 -7.12
C ASP A 61 -6.57 16.23 -6.74
N TYR A 62 -6.43 15.00 -7.24
CA TYR A 62 -7.35 13.90 -6.95
C TYR A 62 -7.01 13.11 -5.66
N ARG A 63 -6.01 13.54 -4.87
CA ARG A 63 -5.55 12.80 -3.68
C ARG A 63 -6.68 12.51 -2.70
N ALA A 64 -7.61 13.43 -2.51
CA ALA A 64 -8.73 13.26 -1.57
C ALA A 64 -9.67 12.10 -1.96
N ILE A 65 -9.83 11.83 -3.25
CA ILE A 65 -10.76 10.82 -3.78
C ILE A 65 -10.02 9.50 -4.06
N CYS A 66 -8.86 9.57 -4.72
CA CYS A 66 -8.06 8.41 -5.09
C CYS A 66 -7.27 7.83 -3.91
N GLY A 67 -6.84 8.68 -2.97
CA GLY A 67 -6.05 8.28 -1.79
C GLY A 67 -4.71 7.64 -2.13
N GLY A 68 -4.18 7.95 -3.33
CA GLY A 68 -2.93 7.47 -3.92
C GLY A 68 -3.03 6.13 -4.66
N ASN A 69 -4.21 5.53 -4.84
CA ASN A 69 -4.39 4.20 -5.45
C ASN A 69 -3.88 3.05 -4.55
N THR A 70 -3.21 2.04 -5.09
CA THR A 70 -2.94 0.74 -4.46
C THR A 70 -1.62 0.76 -3.66
N ARG A 71 -1.72 0.72 -2.33
CA ARG A 71 -0.55 0.76 -1.43
C ARG A 71 0.31 -0.52 -1.51
N VAL A 72 -0.30 -1.68 -1.68
CA VAL A 72 0.44 -2.94 -1.87
C VAL A 72 1.31 -2.91 -3.13
N ARG A 73 0.84 -2.29 -4.22
CA ARG A 73 1.61 -2.19 -5.46
C ARG A 73 2.82 -1.27 -5.29
N ALA A 74 2.64 -0.13 -4.62
CA ALA A 74 3.75 0.74 -4.24
C ALA A 74 4.79 -0.05 -3.41
N MET A 75 4.34 -0.77 -2.37
CA MET A 75 5.20 -1.62 -1.53
C MET A 75 5.96 -2.67 -2.34
N ARG A 76 5.27 -3.46 -3.17
CA ARG A 76 5.88 -4.57 -3.91
C ARG A 76 6.83 -4.15 -5.02
N ILE A 77 6.72 -2.92 -5.53
CA ILE A 77 7.60 -2.43 -6.59
C ILE A 77 8.75 -1.61 -6.00
N THR A 78 8.50 -0.81 -4.98
CA THR A 78 9.49 0.17 -4.46
C THR A 78 10.08 -0.19 -3.11
N GLY A 79 9.48 -1.14 -2.38
CA GLY A 79 9.76 -1.37 -0.96
C GLY A 79 9.13 -0.33 -0.01
N ASP A 80 8.44 0.68 -0.54
CA ASP A 80 7.77 1.73 0.22
C ASP A 80 6.26 1.78 -0.11
N PRO A 81 5.36 1.45 0.84
CA PRO A 81 3.91 1.52 0.62
C PRO A 81 3.40 2.96 0.42
N TRP A 82 4.20 3.97 0.81
CA TRP A 82 3.88 5.38 0.78
C TRP A 82 4.48 6.10 -0.43
N ALA A 83 5.22 5.40 -1.29
CA ALA A 83 5.63 5.90 -2.59
C ALA A 83 4.41 6.14 -3.51
N GLU A 84 4.66 6.82 -4.64
CA GLU A 84 3.64 6.88 -5.69
C GLU A 84 3.30 5.49 -6.21
N ASP A 85 2.05 5.34 -6.66
CA ASP A 85 1.63 4.10 -7.29
C ASP A 85 1.97 4.12 -8.79
N PRO A 86 2.87 3.23 -9.27
CA PRO A 86 3.25 3.20 -10.69
C PRO A 86 2.10 2.79 -11.62
N GLY A 87 1.01 2.23 -11.10
CA GLY A 87 -0.20 1.93 -11.87
C GLY A 87 -1.08 3.15 -12.18
N CYS A 88 -0.72 4.35 -11.70
CA CYS A 88 -1.40 5.58 -12.09
C CYS A 88 -1.09 5.93 -13.56
N TYR A 89 -2.12 5.89 -14.41
CA TYR A 89 -2.01 6.17 -15.84
C TYR A 89 -2.10 7.67 -16.19
N LEU A 90 -2.58 8.50 -15.27
CA LEU A 90 -2.70 9.94 -15.51
C LEU A 90 -1.32 10.57 -15.72
N SER A 91 -1.24 11.57 -16.58
CA SER A 91 -0.07 12.44 -16.70
C SER A 91 0.05 13.36 -15.48
N ASP A 92 1.19 14.04 -15.35
CA ASP A 92 1.41 15.04 -14.30
C ASP A 92 0.55 16.30 -14.53
N ALA A 93 0.30 16.65 -15.79
CA ALA A 93 -0.61 17.75 -16.15
C ALA A 93 -2.06 17.46 -15.73
N GLU A 94 -2.55 16.22 -15.96
CA GLU A 94 -3.91 15.84 -15.58
C GLU A 94 -4.14 15.87 -14.06
N ILE A 95 -3.09 15.71 -13.26
CA ILE A 95 -3.17 15.74 -11.78
C ILE A 95 -2.80 17.10 -11.16
N GLY A 96 -2.67 18.15 -11.99
CA GLY A 96 -2.44 19.52 -11.53
C GLY A 96 -0.98 19.92 -11.31
N LEU A 97 -0.01 19.12 -11.76
CA LEU A 97 1.41 19.42 -11.57
C LEU A 97 1.98 20.23 -12.75
N LEU A 98 2.80 21.21 -12.40
CA LEU A 98 3.57 22.00 -13.37
C LEU A 98 4.82 21.22 -13.81
N GLY A 99 4.70 20.52 -14.93
CA GLY A 99 5.80 19.81 -15.59
C GLY A 99 5.97 18.35 -15.14
N PRO A 100 6.67 17.54 -15.96
CA PRO A 100 6.87 16.12 -15.69
C PRO A 100 7.80 15.91 -14.48
N ARG A 101 7.46 14.96 -13.63
CA ARG A 101 8.27 14.46 -12.52
C ARG A 101 8.87 13.11 -12.84
N ALA A 102 10.00 12.81 -12.21
CA ALA A 102 10.57 11.47 -12.25
C ALA A 102 9.55 10.46 -11.69
N ARG A 103 9.27 9.42 -12.47
CA ARG A 103 8.34 8.35 -12.12
C ARG A 103 9.08 7.15 -11.56
N VAL A 104 8.39 6.36 -10.74
CA VAL A 104 8.89 5.04 -10.34
C VAL A 104 9.12 4.17 -11.57
N THR A 105 10.35 3.69 -11.73
CA THR A 105 10.71 2.77 -12.81
C THR A 105 10.10 1.40 -12.56
N VAL A 106 9.37 0.88 -13.55
CA VAL A 106 8.84 -0.49 -13.54
C VAL A 106 9.59 -1.33 -14.57
N THR A 107 9.95 -2.56 -14.20
CA THR A 107 10.56 -3.53 -15.10
C THR A 107 9.53 -4.61 -15.47
N PRO A 108 9.56 -5.15 -16.71
CA PRO A 108 8.73 -6.30 -17.07
C PRO A 108 8.94 -7.47 -16.10
N TYR A 109 7.86 -8.19 -15.79
CA TYR A 109 7.92 -9.35 -14.91
C TYR A 109 8.81 -10.47 -15.51
N ARG A 110 9.78 -10.95 -14.73
CA ARG A 110 10.73 -12.02 -15.14
C ARG A 110 10.63 -13.29 -14.26
N GLY A 111 9.55 -13.44 -13.49
CA GLY A 111 9.35 -14.59 -12.60
C GLY A 111 9.53 -14.28 -11.11
N LEU A 112 8.95 -15.14 -10.25
CA LEU A 112 8.88 -14.97 -8.79
C LEU A 112 10.23 -14.81 -8.09
N ARG A 113 11.32 -15.36 -8.66
CA ARG A 113 12.69 -15.23 -8.13
C ARG A 113 13.22 -13.79 -8.12
N HIS A 114 12.54 -12.88 -8.80
CA HIS A 114 12.92 -11.47 -8.92
C HIS A 114 11.96 -10.51 -8.21
N GLU A 115 10.96 -11.02 -7.46
CA GLU A 115 10.21 -10.14 -6.58
C GLU A 115 11.15 -9.58 -5.50
N PRO A 116 11.12 -8.27 -5.19
CA PRO A 116 11.82 -7.76 -4.03
C PRO A 116 11.26 -8.47 -2.81
N HIS A 117 12.08 -9.33 -2.21
CA HIS A 117 11.72 -10.00 -0.96
C HIS A 117 11.49 -8.91 0.08
N ALA A 118 10.24 -8.77 0.54
CA ALA A 118 9.97 -8.06 1.77
C ALA A 118 10.82 -8.74 2.84
N SER A 119 11.85 -8.05 3.31
CA SER A 119 12.72 -8.52 4.37
C SER A 119 11.84 -8.84 5.57
N GLY A 120 11.98 -10.05 6.11
CA GLY A 120 11.24 -10.50 7.29
C GLY A 120 11.53 -9.68 8.53
#